data_AF-A0A383AVM7-F1
#
_entry.id   AF-A0A383AVM7-F1
#
_cell.length_a   1.000
_cell.length_b   1.000
_cell.length_c   1.000
_cell.angle_alpha   90.00
_cell.angle_beta   90.00
_cell.angle_gamma   90.00
#
_symmetry.space_group_name_H-M   'P 1'
#
loop_
_entity.id
_entity.type
_entity.pdbx_description
1 polymer ?
#
loop_
_entity_poly.entity_id
_entity_poly.type
_entity_poly.pdbx_seq_one_letter_code
_entity_poly.pdbx_strand_id
1 'polypeptide(L)'
;AAYALLSGADGWMFDGEDALGQILSLSLDNQRNLKLAIARDLLFLRAAEQVADEMNQWAQGFFGRAIIEDWERQLDFTTVIFRARGLHLDDRHIRDGDGVALSASIVDMVLYVVNNFQQLRQSDSSIVLYLPKIQTAEEAALWDQMIAALEAHLDLELGTIKVYVLVEQLEATFQLMEIRAALGLHFVGFNTGRWDYINSVADALAWDPTFVNPSIESITMTYGYMRNYEDRVRRAVNTPDANGNFALW
;
A
#
# COMPACT_ATOMS: atom_id res chain seq x y z
N ALA A 1 -6.61 13.00 -2.06
CA ALA A 1 -5.53 13.33 -1.12
C ALA A 1 -6.04 14.10 0.09
N ALA A 2 -6.50 15.34 -0.06
CA ALA A 2 -6.95 16.19 1.06
C ALA A 2 -7.95 15.51 2.01
N TYR A 3 -9.07 14.95 1.49
CA TYR A 3 -10.05 14.23 2.32
C TYR A 3 -9.45 13.10 3.17
N ALA A 4 -8.49 12.35 2.61
CA ALA A 4 -7.87 11.24 3.33
C ALA A 4 -6.90 11.74 4.41
N LEU A 5 -6.07 12.73 4.09
CA LEU A 5 -5.11 13.34 5.04
C LEU A 5 -5.81 14.10 6.19
N LEU A 6 -6.99 14.67 5.92
CA LEU A 6 -7.81 15.39 6.90
C LEU A 6 -8.79 14.49 7.66
N SER A 7 -8.82 13.18 7.37
CA SER A 7 -9.78 12.26 7.99
C SER A 7 -9.50 11.98 9.48
N GLY A 8 -8.27 12.23 9.93
CA GLY A 8 -7.79 11.84 11.27
C GLY A 8 -7.39 10.37 11.39
N ALA A 9 -7.25 9.66 10.26
CA ALA A 9 -6.69 8.30 10.24
C ALA A 9 -5.18 8.32 10.53
N ASP A 10 -4.68 7.33 11.28
CA ASP A 10 -3.24 7.21 11.59
C ASP A 10 -2.40 6.96 10.32
N GLY A 11 -3.00 6.31 9.31
CA GLY A 11 -2.35 6.01 8.05
C GLY A 11 -3.32 6.09 6.88
N TRP A 12 -2.80 6.52 5.73
CA TRP A 12 -3.52 6.56 4.47
C TRP A 12 -2.72 5.84 3.38
N MET A 13 -3.30 4.74 2.90
CA MET A 13 -2.83 4.06 1.70
C MET A 13 -3.30 4.82 0.45
N PHE A 14 -2.38 5.57 -0.17
CA PHE A 14 -2.56 6.09 -1.51
C PHE A 14 -2.49 4.95 -2.51
N ASP A 15 -3.57 4.73 -3.24
CA ASP A 15 -3.70 3.56 -4.09
C ASP A 15 -3.29 3.80 -5.55
N GLY A 16 -2.21 3.14 -5.97
CA GLY A 16 -1.79 3.03 -7.36
C GLY A 16 -2.31 1.78 -8.08
N GLU A 17 -3.07 0.92 -7.40
CA GLU A 17 -3.40 -0.43 -7.85
C GLU A 17 -4.90 -0.63 -8.10
N ASP A 18 -5.64 -1.45 -7.35
CA ASP A 18 -7.03 -1.84 -7.72
C ASP A 18 -8.03 -0.69 -7.79
N ALA A 19 -7.87 0.38 -7.00
CA ALA A 19 -8.76 1.54 -7.05
C ALA A 19 -8.33 2.60 -8.08
N LEU A 20 -7.24 2.36 -8.83
CA LEU A 20 -6.75 3.27 -9.85
C LEU A 20 -7.21 2.87 -11.26
N GLY A 21 -7.97 3.78 -11.89
CA GLY A 21 -8.19 3.70 -13.34
C GLY A 21 -6.91 4.00 -14.13
N GLN A 22 -6.44 3.05 -14.93
CA GLN A 22 -5.27 3.22 -15.82
C GLN A 22 -5.66 3.73 -17.21
N ILE A 23 -6.64 4.64 -17.27
CA ILE A 23 -7.13 5.23 -18.51
C ILE A 23 -6.41 6.56 -18.71
N LEU A 24 -5.77 6.75 -19.87
CA LEU A 24 -4.97 7.95 -20.16
C LEU A 24 -3.93 8.19 -19.05
N SER A 25 -3.61 9.45 -18.75
CA SER A 25 -2.57 9.85 -17.81
C SER A 25 -2.89 9.64 -16.32
N LEU A 26 -4.04 9.05 -15.96
CA LEU A 26 -4.50 8.99 -14.56
C LEU A 26 -3.48 8.41 -13.58
N SER A 27 -2.69 7.40 -13.99
CA SER A 27 -1.63 6.85 -13.12
C SER A 27 -0.50 7.84 -12.85
N LEU A 28 -0.11 8.64 -13.85
CA LEU A 28 0.90 9.68 -13.71
C LEU A 28 0.35 10.90 -12.97
N ASP A 29 -0.91 11.26 -13.22
CA ASP A 29 -1.59 12.36 -12.52
C ASP A 29 -1.73 12.04 -11.03
N ASN A 30 -1.98 10.78 -10.66
CA ASN A 30 -2.01 10.35 -9.27
C ASN A 30 -0.65 10.50 -8.57
N GLN A 31 0.43 10.07 -9.22
CA GLN A 31 1.80 10.28 -8.71
C GLN A 31 2.12 11.76 -8.53
N ARG A 32 1.71 12.61 -9.50
CA ARG A 32 1.85 14.06 -9.41
C ARG A 32 1.04 14.64 -8.25
N ASN A 33 -0.22 14.23 -8.08
CA ASN A 33 -1.08 14.70 -7.00
C ASN A 33 -0.51 14.35 -5.63
N LEU A 34 0.02 13.13 -5.48
CA LEU A 34 0.70 12.70 -4.26
C LEU A 34 1.95 13.53 -3.99
N LYS A 35 2.77 13.78 -5.02
CA LYS A 35 3.94 14.64 -4.92
C LYS A 35 3.59 16.05 -4.43
N LEU A 36 2.57 16.67 -5.00
CA LEU A 36 2.11 18.00 -4.60
C LEU A 36 1.60 18.01 -3.15
N ALA A 37 0.94 16.94 -2.71
CA ALA A 37 0.48 16.80 -1.33
C ALA A 37 1.65 16.71 -0.35
N ILE A 38 2.62 15.82 -0.60
CA ILE A 38 3.81 15.63 0.24
C ILE A 38 4.66 16.91 0.28
N ALA A 39 4.80 17.61 -0.86
CA ALA A 39 5.55 18.86 -0.97
C ALA A 39 4.84 20.09 -0.39
N ARG A 40 3.61 19.95 0.13
CA ARG A 40 2.76 21.08 0.57
C ARG A 40 2.68 22.18 -0.49
N ASP A 41 2.53 21.80 -1.76
CA ASP A 41 2.43 22.73 -2.86
C ASP A 41 1.21 23.66 -2.69
N LEU A 42 1.32 24.92 -3.11
CA LEU A 42 0.25 25.92 -2.98
C LEU A 42 -1.05 25.51 -3.70
N LEU A 43 -0.99 24.70 -4.75
CA LEU A 43 -2.18 24.14 -5.38
C LEU A 43 -2.86 23.11 -4.47
N PHE A 44 -2.08 22.27 -3.81
CA PHE A 44 -2.59 21.28 -2.87
C PHE A 44 -3.15 21.96 -1.60
N LEU A 45 -2.43 22.92 -1.03
CA LEU A 45 -2.87 23.62 0.20
C LEU A 45 -4.21 24.33 -0.01
N ARG A 46 -4.42 25.00 -1.14
CA ARG A 46 -5.71 25.60 -1.49
C ARG A 46 -6.84 24.57 -1.58
N ALA A 47 -6.57 23.40 -2.14
CA ALA A 47 -7.55 22.32 -2.19
C ALA A 47 -7.81 21.72 -0.80
N ALA A 48 -6.79 21.61 0.05
CA ALA A 48 -6.92 21.09 1.41
C ALA A 48 -7.74 22.02 2.31
N GLU A 49 -7.50 23.32 2.25
CA GLU A 49 -8.29 24.34 2.94
C GLU A 49 -9.77 24.26 2.55
N GLN A 50 -10.06 24.24 1.24
CA GLN A 50 -11.44 24.10 0.76
C GLN A 50 -12.11 22.81 1.27
N VAL A 51 -11.40 21.68 1.25
CA VAL A 51 -11.92 20.41 1.74
C VAL A 51 -12.17 20.44 3.24
N ALA A 52 -11.29 21.08 4.03
CA ALA A 52 -11.50 21.25 5.47
C ALA A 52 -12.77 22.07 5.77
N ASP A 53 -13.00 23.14 5.01
CA ASP A 53 -14.23 23.93 5.11
C ASP A 53 -15.47 23.11 4.76
N GLU A 54 -15.44 22.35 3.66
CA GLU A 54 -16.55 21.46 3.26
C GLU A 54 -16.86 20.41 4.34
N MET A 55 -15.83 19.78 4.91
CA MET A 55 -15.95 18.81 6.00
C MET A 55 -16.54 19.43 7.27
N ASN A 56 -16.10 20.64 7.64
CA ASN A 56 -16.61 21.35 8.81
C ASN A 56 -18.05 21.85 8.61
N GLN A 57 -18.43 22.29 7.41
CA GLN A 57 -19.81 22.66 7.10
C GLN A 57 -20.76 21.48 7.25
N TRP A 58 -20.38 20.32 6.70
CA TRP A 58 -21.15 19.08 6.87
C TRP A 58 -21.23 18.68 8.35
N ALA A 59 -20.10 18.71 9.07
CA ALA A 59 -20.03 18.36 10.49
C ALA A 59 -20.85 19.29 11.36
N GLN A 60 -20.90 20.59 11.06
CA GLN A 60 -21.76 21.53 11.78
C GLN A 60 -23.24 21.17 11.59
N GLY A 61 -23.65 20.77 10.38
CA GLY A 61 -25.02 20.35 10.08
C GLY A 61 -25.41 19.02 10.74
N PHE A 62 -24.47 18.09 10.88
CA PHE A 62 -24.74 16.74 11.40
C PHE A 62 -24.44 16.59 12.89
N PHE A 63 -23.28 17.05 13.35
CA PHE A 63 -22.80 16.94 14.73
C PHE A 63 -22.98 18.22 15.56
N GLY A 64 -23.28 19.36 14.94
CA GLY A 64 -23.36 20.65 15.65
C GLY A 64 -22.02 21.24 16.06
N ARG A 65 -20.90 20.71 15.54
CA ARG A 65 -19.53 21.22 15.80
C ARG A 65 -18.61 21.00 14.61
N ALA A 66 -17.53 21.78 14.55
CA ALA A 66 -16.40 21.50 13.68
C ALA A 66 -15.65 20.22 14.10
N ILE A 67 -15.02 19.56 13.13
CA ILE A 67 -14.21 18.36 13.32
C ILE A 67 -12.74 18.57 12.95
N ILE A 68 -12.43 19.66 12.24
CA ILE A 68 -11.08 20.09 11.89
C ILE A 68 -10.88 21.51 12.44
N GLU A 69 -10.11 21.65 13.52
CA GLU A 69 -9.84 22.97 14.13
C GLU A 69 -8.67 23.68 13.45
N ASP A 70 -7.62 22.93 13.11
CA ASP A 70 -6.40 23.41 12.45
C ASP A 70 -6.05 22.42 11.34
N TRP A 71 -6.48 22.74 10.12
CA TRP A 71 -6.33 21.85 8.98
C TRP A 71 -4.87 21.69 8.57
N GLU A 72 -4.04 22.74 8.70
CA GLU A 72 -2.61 22.68 8.34
C GLU A 72 -1.87 21.69 9.23
N ARG A 73 -2.13 21.76 10.54
CA ARG A 73 -1.57 20.82 11.52
C ARG A 73 -2.13 19.41 11.35
N GLN A 74 -3.42 19.29 11.01
CA GLN A 74 -4.04 17.99 10.82
C GLN A 74 -3.46 17.23 9.61
N LEU A 75 -2.94 17.94 8.60
CA LEU A 75 -2.22 17.30 7.48
C LEU A 75 -0.94 16.56 7.92
N ASP A 76 -0.32 16.93 9.05
CA ASP A 76 0.90 16.27 9.57
C ASP A 76 0.62 14.95 10.31
N PHE A 77 -0.65 14.66 10.62
CA PHE A 77 -1.00 13.53 11.48
C PHE A 77 -0.90 12.18 10.75
N THR A 78 -1.35 12.14 9.50
CA THR A 78 -1.59 10.88 8.77
C THR A 78 -0.31 10.38 8.11
N THR A 79 0.11 9.15 8.42
CA THR A 79 1.23 8.50 7.72
C THR A 79 0.83 8.13 6.29
N VAL A 80 1.56 8.62 5.30
CA VAL A 80 1.31 8.30 3.89
C VAL A 80 1.99 6.99 3.52
N ILE A 81 1.21 6.06 2.96
CA ILE A 81 1.68 4.76 2.47
C ILE A 81 1.29 4.66 1.00
N PHE A 82 2.20 4.28 0.11
CA PHE A 82 1.89 4.18 -1.32
C PHE A 82 1.76 2.72 -1.77
N ARG A 83 0.58 2.31 -2.27
CA ARG A 83 0.37 0.98 -2.86
C ARG A 83 0.77 0.97 -4.32
N ALA A 84 1.87 0.29 -4.63
CA ALA A 84 2.34 0.11 -6.00
C ALA A 84 1.52 -0.97 -6.72
N ARG A 85 1.50 -0.94 -8.05
CA ARG A 85 0.94 -2.04 -8.85
C ARG A 85 1.71 -3.35 -8.64
N GLY A 86 1.00 -4.47 -8.66
CA GLY A 86 1.58 -5.81 -8.51
C GLY A 86 2.49 -6.22 -9.66
N LEU A 87 3.36 -7.21 -9.40
CA LEU A 87 4.46 -7.63 -10.30
C LEU A 87 4.01 -8.10 -11.69
N HIS A 88 2.74 -8.49 -11.82
CA HIS A 88 2.15 -9.00 -13.06
C HIS A 88 1.69 -7.91 -14.04
N LEU A 89 1.76 -6.63 -13.65
CA LEU A 89 1.28 -5.51 -14.47
C LEU A 89 2.42 -4.82 -15.22
N ASP A 90 2.12 -4.48 -16.48
CA ASP A 90 2.94 -3.61 -17.32
C ASP A 90 2.44 -2.17 -17.27
N ASP A 91 3.35 -1.20 -17.34
CA ASP A 91 3.00 0.21 -17.46
C ASP A 91 2.62 0.58 -18.91
N ARG A 92 1.48 1.25 -19.06
CA ARG A 92 0.95 1.60 -20.37
C ARG A 92 1.69 2.79 -21.02
N HIS A 93 2.34 3.63 -20.22
CA HIS A 93 2.91 4.91 -20.64
C HIS A 93 4.43 4.87 -20.74
N ILE A 94 5.09 4.16 -19.84
CA ILE A 94 6.54 4.07 -19.80
C ILE A 94 6.99 2.78 -20.51
N ARG A 95 7.71 2.97 -21.61
CA ARG A 95 8.23 1.91 -22.47
C ARG A 95 9.72 2.10 -22.66
N ASP A 96 10.42 1.01 -22.97
CA ASP A 96 11.83 1.08 -23.36
C ASP A 96 12.00 1.63 -24.80
N GLY A 97 13.26 1.70 -25.26
CA GLY A 97 13.62 2.22 -26.58
C GLY A 97 13.04 1.40 -27.75
N ASP A 98 12.69 0.14 -27.52
CA ASP A 98 12.09 -0.77 -28.49
C ASP A 98 10.55 -0.78 -28.40
N GLY A 99 9.98 -0.01 -27.46
CA GLY A 99 8.54 0.11 -27.25
C GLY A 99 7.93 -0.97 -26.37
N VAL A 100 8.73 -1.80 -25.70
CA VAL A 100 8.25 -2.80 -24.73
C VAL A 100 7.86 -2.07 -23.44
N ALA A 101 6.69 -2.42 -22.89
CA ALA A 101 6.23 -1.83 -21.63
C ALA A 101 7.16 -2.22 -20.47
N LEU A 102 7.44 -1.26 -19.59
CA LEU A 102 8.17 -1.54 -18.36
C LEU A 102 7.23 -2.12 -17.29
N SER A 103 7.77 -2.85 -16.32
CA SER A 103 7.01 -3.29 -15.14
C SER A 103 6.38 -2.10 -14.41
N ALA A 104 5.06 -2.17 -14.20
CA ALA A 104 4.31 -1.17 -13.47
C ALA A 104 4.80 -1.02 -12.03
N SER A 105 5.19 -2.12 -11.38
CA SER A 105 5.76 -2.14 -10.03
C SER A 105 7.03 -1.30 -9.93
N ILE A 106 7.95 -1.46 -10.88
CA ILE A 106 9.20 -0.68 -10.93
C ILE A 106 8.89 0.80 -11.17
N VAL A 107 8.02 1.09 -12.14
CA VAL A 107 7.62 2.47 -12.47
C VAL A 107 7.02 3.17 -11.24
N ASP A 108 6.08 2.53 -10.57
CA ASP A 108 5.37 3.07 -9.42
C ASP A 108 6.30 3.32 -8.23
N MET A 109 7.12 2.32 -7.88
CA MET A 109 8.10 2.42 -6.80
C MET A 109 9.08 3.57 -7.06
N VAL A 110 9.68 3.62 -8.25
CA VAL A 110 10.68 4.63 -8.61
C VAL A 110 10.06 6.02 -8.62
N LEU A 111 8.90 6.20 -9.27
CA LEU A 111 8.24 7.50 -9.32
C LEU A 111 7.84 7.99 -7.93
N TYR A 112 7.30 7.13 -7.08
CA TYR A 112 6.94 7.51 -5.72
C TYR A 112 8.18 7.89 -4.90
N VAL A 113 9.19 7.02 -4.83
CA VAL A 113 10.35 7.24 -3.95
C VAL A 113 11.17 8.44 -4.44
N VAL A 114 11.57 8.47 -5.71
CA VAL A 114 12.48 9.50 -6.25
C VAL A 114 11.87 10.90 -6.12
N ASN A 115 10.55 11.04 -6.32
CA ASN A 115 9.92 12.35 -6.25
C ASN A 115 9.68 12.85 -4.81
N ASN A 116 9.70 11.98 -3.81
CA ASN A 116 9.19 12.30 -2.48
C ASN A 116 10.19 12.07 -1.33
N PHE A 117 11.24 11.25 -1.52
CA PHE A 117 12.10 10.82 -0.41
C PHE A 117 12.75 11.99 0.35
N GLN A 118 13.19 13.03 -0.35
CA GLN A 118 13.82 14.20 0.28
C GLN A 118 12.85 14.94 1.19
N GLN A 119 11.64 15.20 0.68
CA GLN A 119 10.61 15.92 1.43
C GLN A 119 10.13 15.10 2.63
N LEU A 120 9.87 13.80 2.43
CA LEU A 120 9.47 12.90 3.50
C LEU A 120 10.53 12.86 4.62
N ARG A 121 11.82 12.81 4.28
CA ARG A 121 12.89 12.86 5.28
C ARG A 121 12.99 14.22 5.99
N GLN A 122 12.78 15.32 5.29
CA GLN A 122 12.78 16.66 5.89
C GLN A 122 11.65 16.85 6.89
N SER A 123 10.51 16.16 6.69
CA SER A 123 9.36 16.17 7.60
C SER A 123 9.36 15.01 8.60
N ASP A 124 10.48 14.30 8.77
CA ASP A 124 10.61 13.13 9.67
C ASP A 124 9.53 12.04 9.43
N SER A 125 9.12 11.89 8.17
CA SER A 125 8.10 10.95 7.72
C SER A 125 8.73 9.71 7.10
N SER A 126 8.08 8.56 7.29
CA SER A 126 8.53 7.29 6.70
C SER A 126 8.24 7.24 5.19
N ILE A 127 9.10 6.52 4.45
CA ILE A 127 8.87 6.18 3.04
C ILE A 127 8.33 4.76 3.01
N VAL A 128 7.03 4.60 2.77
CA VAL A 128 6.37 3.29 2.92
C VAL A 128 5.70 2.86 1.62
N LEU A 129 6.05 1.66 1.16
CA LEU A 129 5.39 0.96 0.07
C LEU A 129 4.43 -0.08 0.64
N TYR A 130 3.25 -0.19 0.03
CA TYR A 130 2.31 -1.27 0.28
C TYR A 130 2.36 -2.23 -0.89
N LEU A 131 2.70 -3.50 -0.63
CA LEU A 131 2.99 -4.49 -1.67
C LEU A 131 1.79 -5.43 -1.86
N PRO A 132 1.09 -5.38 -3.00
CA PRO A 132 -0.06 -6.23 -3.25
C PRO A 132 0.34 -7.55 -3.93
N LYS A 133 -0.55 -8.54 -3.80
CA LYS A 133 -0.59 -9.75 -4.63
C LYS A 133 0.72 -10.56 -4.73
N ILE A 134 1.60 -10.48 -3.73
CA ILE A 134 2.74 -11.39 -3.57
C ILE A 134 2.20 -12.79 -3.30
N GLN A 135 2.66 -13.79 -4.06
CA GLN A 135 2.32 -15.21 -3.88
C GLN A 135 3.42 -15.97 -3.14
N THR A 136 4.69 -15.60 -3.32
CA THR A 136 5.83 -16.39 -2.85
C THR A 136 6.88 -15.56 -2.11
N ALA A 137 7.71 -16.20 -1.30
CA ALA A 137 8.85 -15.55 -0.67
C ALA A 137 9.91 -15.11 -1.70
N GLU A 138 10.01 -15.79 -2.84
CA GLU A 138 10.87 -15.40 -3.95
C GLU A 138 10.43 -14.08 -4.60
N GLU A 139 9.13 -13.86 -4.76
CA GLU A 139 8.60 -12.56 -5.20
C GLU A 139 8.86 -11.45 -4.18
N ALA A 140 8.77 -11.76 -2.88
CA ALA A 140 9.16 -10.84 -1.83
C ALA A 140 10.67 -10.51 -1.88
N ALA A 141 11.51 -11.50 -2.17
CA ALA A 141 12.95 -11.29 -2.37
C ALA A 141 13.25 -10.47 -3.63
N LEU A 142 12.43 -10.58 -4.68
CA LEU A 142 12.52 -9.71 -5.85
C LEU A 142 12.21 -8.25 -5.48
N TRP A 143 11.15 -8.02 -4.70
CA TRP A 143 10.85 -6.70 -4.15
C TRP A 143 12.01 -6.13 -3.32
N ASP A 144 12.59 -6.93 -2.42
CA ASP A 144 13.75 -6.54 -1.61
C ASP A 144 14.93 -6.10 -2.48
N GLN A 145 15.25 -6.86 -3.53
CA GLN A 145 16.32 -6.53 -4.47
C GLN A 145 16.05 -5.22 -5.22
N MET A 146 14.82 -5.00 -5.70
CA MET A 146 14.44 -3.77 -6.39
C MET A 146 14.54 -2.55 -5.47
N ILE A 147 14.12 -2.69 -4.20
CA ILE A 147 14.16 -1.63 -3.20
C ILE A 147 15.61 -1.31 -2.81
N ALA A 148 16.41 -2.32 -2.47
CA ALA A 148 17.82 -2.14 -2.11
C ALA A 148 18.63 -1.52 -3.26
N ALA A 149 18.33 -1.89 -4.51
CA ALA A 149 18.95 -1.27 -5.67
C ALA A 149 18.58 0.22 -5.80
N LEU A 150 17.33 0.59 -5.51
CA LEU A 150 16.89 1.98 -5.53
C LEU A 150 17.50 2.80 -4.38
N GLU A 151 17.61 2.23 -3.18
CA GLU A 151 18.28 2.87 -2.05
C GLU A 151 19.76 3.14 -2.37
N ALA A 152 20.46 2.13 -2.91
CA ALA A 152 21.85 2.28 -3.34
C ALA A 152 22.01 3.35 -4.44
N HIS A 153 21.06 3.41 -5.40
CA HIS A 153 21.07 4.42 -6.46
C HIS A 153 20.87 5.85 -5.92
N LEU A 154 20.08 6.00 -4.85
CA LEU A 154 19.76 7.28 -4.22
C LEU A 154 20.67 7.65 -3.04
N ASP A 155 21.69 6.83 -2.76
CA ASP A 155 22.58 6.97 -1.59
C ASP A 155 21.80 7.02 -0.26
N LEU A 156 20.79 6.16 -0.15
CA LEU A 156 20.03 5.94 1.08
C LEU A 156 20.62 4.78 1.87
N GLU A 157 20.51 4.85 3.19
CA GLU A 157 20.89 3.74 4.07
C GLU A 157 19.98 2.54 3.81
N LEU A 158 20.54 1.32 3.78
CA LEU A 158 19.79 0.10 3.56
C LEU A 158 18.65 -0.04 4.60
N GLY A 159 17.42 -0.25 4.14
CA GLY A 159 16.26 -0.31 5.03
C GLY A 159 15.62 1.04 5.33
N THR A 160 15.96 2.11 4.59
CA THR A 160 15.27 3.41 4.67
C THR A 160 13.82 3.29 4.19
N ILE A 161 13.59 2.57 3.10
CA ILE A 161 12.26 2.32 2.52
C ILE A 161 11.62 1.16 3.31
N LYS A 162 10.38 1.35 3.75
CA LYS A 162 9.62 0.34 4.48
C LYS A 162 8.54 -0.29 3.61
N VAL A 163 8.22 -1.55 3.90
CA VAL A 163 7.20 -2.30 3.15
C VAL A 163 6.16 -2.91 4.07
N TYR A 164 4.89 -2.72 3.69
CA TYR A 164 3.73 -3.32 4.31
C TYR A 164 3.07 -4.28 3.32
N VAL A 165 2.95 -5.56 3.66
CA VAL A 165 2.61 -6.60 2.69
C VAL A 165 1.14 -6.97 2.81
N LEU A 166 0.40 -6.93 1.71
CA LEU A 166 -0.95 -7.45 1.67
C LEU A 166 -0.91 -8.96 1.44
N VAL A 167 -1.30 -9.71 2.46
CA VAL A 167 -1.52 -11.15 2.31
C VAL A 167 -2.90 -11.28 1.68
N GLU A 168 -2.93 -11.63 0.40
CA GLU A 168 -4.19 -11.80 -0.35
C GLU A 168 -4.09 -12.88 -1.42
N GLN A 169 -3.03 -13.67 -1.37
CA GLN A 169 -2.82 -14.82 -2.22
C GLN A 169 -2.72 -16.07 -1.35
N LEU A 170 -3.32 -17.17 -1.79
CA LEU A 170 -3.39 -18.42 -1.04
C LEU A 170 -1.98 -18.91 -0.69
N GLU A 171 -1.08 -18.90 -1.65
CA GLU A 171 0.32 -19.37 -1.55
C GLU A 171 1.08 -18.61 -0.46
N ALA A 172 0.88 -17.30 -0.36
CA ALA A 172 1.59 -16.45 0.59
C ALA A 172 1.28 -16.82 2.05
N THR A 173 0.08 -17.36 2.32
CA THR A 173 -0.30 -17.79 3.68
C THR A 173 0.48 -18.99 4.19
N PHE A 174 1.19 -19.69 3.29
CA PHE A 174 2.10 -20.79 3.64
C PHE A 174 3.55 -20.32 3.79
N GLN A 175 3.85 -19.07 3.48
CA GLN A 175 5.22 -18.53 3.40
C GLN A 175 5.39 -17.22 4.19
N LEU A 176 4.54 -16.96 5.19
CA LEU A 176 4.51 -15.68 5.90
C LEU A 176 5.85 -15.34 6.58
N MET A 177 6.50 -16.33 7.20
CA MET A 177 7.77 -16.09 7.89
C MET A 177 8.93 -15.97 6.90
N GLU A 178 8.86 -16.68 5.78
CA GLU A 178 9.80 -16.63 4.67
C GLU A 178 9.71 -15.28 3.94
N ILE A 179 8.50 -14.77 3.67
CA ILE A 179 8.26 -13.42 3.13
C ILE A 179 8.83 -12.36 4.07
N ARG A 180 8.55 -12.46 5.38
CA ARG A 180 9.13 -11.57 6.39
C ARG A 180 10.65 -11.61 6.37
N ALA A 181 11.24 -12.80 6.30
CA ALA A 181 12.69 -12.97 6.25
C ALA A 181 13.31 -12.40 4.96
N ALA A 182 12.65 -12.61 3.81
CA ALA A 182 13.09 -12.14 2.51
C ALA A 182 13.12 -10.61 2.41
N LEU A 183 12.17 -9.93 3.03
CA LEU A 183 12.08 -8.46 3.05
C LEU A 183 12.93 -7.80 4.15
N GLY A 184 13.48 -8.61 5.07
CA GLY A 184 14.49 -8.21 6.04
C GLY A 184 14.23 -6.86 6.73
N LEU A 185 15.16 -5.91 6.52
CA LEU A 185 15.13 -4.57 7.14
C LEU A 185 14.01 -3.67 6.60
N HIS A 186 13.47 -3.97 5.42
CA HIS A 186 12.40 -3.21 4.81
C HIS A 186 11.04 -3.59 5.42
N PHE A 187 10.86 -4.83 5.91
CA PHE A 187 9.57 -5.32 6.40
C PHE A 187 9.06 -4.59 7.65
N VAL A 188 7.81 -4.13 7.62
CA VAL A 188 7.12 -3.60 8.82
C VAL A 188 5.89 -4.39 9.25
N GLY A 189 5.23 -5.13 8.35
CA GLY A 189 4.07 -5.92 8.75
C GLY A 189 3.22 -6.49 7.62
N PHE A 190 2.09 -7.08 8.01
CA PHE A 190 1.12 -7.70 7.11
C PHE A 190 -0.26 -7.06 7.23
N ASN A 191 -0.99 -6.96 6.13
CA ASN A 191 -2.43 -6.73 6.13
C ASN A 191 -3.15 -7.94 5.53
N THR A 192 -4.46 -8.05 5.77
CA THR A 192 -5.29 -9.14 5.27
C THR A 192 -6.37 -8.66 4.31
N GLY A 193 -6.34 -9.13 3.06
CA GLY A 193 -7.40 -8.93 2.07
C GLY A 193 -8.51 -10.00 2.17
N ARG A 194 -9.74 -9.64 1.79
CA ARG A 194 -10.89 -10.57 1.70
C ARG A 194 -11.11 -11.05 0.27
N TRP A 195 -11.40 -10.11 -0.63
CA TRP A 195 -11.89 -10.45 -1.98
C TRP A 195 -10.82 -11.11 -2.85
N ASP A 196 -9.61 -10.53 -2.90
CA ASP A 196 -8.51 -11.13 -3.66
C ASP A 196 -8.08 -12.48 -3.08
N TYR A 197 -8.14 -12.65 -1.76
CA TYR A 197 -7.86 -13.95 -1.15
C TYR A 197 -8.89 -15.02 -1.56
N ILE A 198 -10.18 -14.68 -1.57
CA ILE A 198 -11.24 -15.59 -2.05
C ILE A 198 -11.02 -15.96 -3.51
N ASN A 199 -10.67 -14.97 -4.35
CA ASN A 199 -10.38 -15.19 -5.76
C ASN A 199 -9.14 -16.07 -5.96
N SER A 200 -8.07 -15.84 -5.20
CA SER A 200 -6.84 -16.66 -5.24
C SER A 200 -7.13 -18.11 -4.84
N VAL A 201 -7.96 -18.33 -3.81
CA VAL A 201 -8.41 -19.69 -3.45
C VAL A 201 -9.21 -20.35 -4.58
N ALA A 202 -10.11 -19.61 -5.22
CA ALA A 202 -10.90 -20.12 -6.33
C ALA A 202 -10.03 -20.47 -7.54
N ASP A 203 -9.04 -19.64 -7.86
CA ASP A 203 -8.10 -19.87 -8.97
C ASP A 203 -7.20 -21.08 -8.72
N ALA A 204 -6.60 -21.17 -7.53
CA ALA A 204 -5.75 -22.30 -7.14
C ALA A 204 -6.48 -23.65 -7.13
N LEU A 205 -7.81 -23.63 -6.95
CA LEU A 205 -8.66 -24.82 -6.93
C LEU A 205 -9.53 -24.96 -8.18
N ALA A 206 -9.30 -24.16 -9.21
CA ALA A 206 -10.10 -24.19 -10.45
C ALA A 206 -10.05 -25.55 -11.18
N TRP A 207 -9.04 -26.37 -10.90
CA TRP A 207 -8.90 -27.72 -11.44
C TRP A 207 -9.79 -28.77 -10.75
N ASP A 208 -10.27 -28.51 -9.52
CA ASP A 208 -11.09 -29.44 -8.74
C ASP A 208 -12.58 -29.14 -8.94
N PRO A 209 -13.33 -29.95 -9.72
CA PRO A 209 -14.75 -29.71 -9.97
C PRO A 209 -15.63 -29.91 -8.73
N THR A 210 -15.09 -30.48 -7.65
CA THR A 210 -15.82 -30.66 -6.38
C THR A 210 -15.67 -29.47 -5.44
N PHE A 211 -14.70 -28.59 -5.69
CA PHE A 211 -14.54 -27.36 -4.96
C PHE A 211 -15.50 -26.29 -5.50
N VAL A 212 -16.57 -26.05 -4.76
CA VAL A 212 -17.58 -25.03 -5.12
C VAL A 212 -17.70 -24.03 -3.99
N ASN A 213 -17.20 -22.81 -4.22
CA ASN A 213 -17.46 -21.69 -3.32
C ASN A 213 -18.96 -21.37 -3.29
N PRO A 214 -19.53 -21.01 -2.13
CA PRO A 214 -20.86 -20.41 -2.09
C PRO A 214 -20.82 -19.02 -2.75
N SER A 215 -21.95 -18.31 -2.74
CA SER A 215 -21.95 -16.88 -3.08
C SER A 215 -20.85 -16.17 -2.30
N ILE A 216 -20.03 -15.40 -3.02
CA ILE A 216 -18.86 -14.67 -2.49
C ILE A 216 -19.24 -13.80 -1.28
N GLU A 217 -20.45 -13.24 -1.28
CA GLU A 217 -20.99 -12.45 -0.17
C GLU A 217 -21.10 -13.22 1.15
N SER A 218 -21.35 -14.53 1.07
CA SER A 218 -21.48 -15.41 2.24
C SER A 218 -20.13 -15.78 2.85
N ILE A 219 -19.03 -15.54 2.15
CA ILE A 219 -17.68 -15.88 2.58
C ILE A 219 -17.12 -14.71 3.38
N THR A 220 -17.53 -14.60 4.65
CA THR A 220 -17.03 -13.58 5.59
C THR A 220 -15.69 -14.02 6.20
N MET A 221 -15.04 -13.16 6.99
CA MET A 221 -13.77 -13.50 7.66
C MET A 221 -13.86 -14.73 8.58
N THR A 222 -15.05 -15.09 9.04
CA THR A 222 -15.26 -16.26 9.91
C THR A 222 -15.48 -17.57 9.15
N TYR A 223 -15.56 -17.53 7.81
CA TYR A 223 -15.65 -18.71 6.94
C TYR A 223 -14.41 -19.60 7.08
N GLY A 224 -14.54 -20.89 6.78
CA GLY A 224 -13.55 -21.93 7.12
C GLY A 224 -12.11 -21.57 6.73
N TYR A 225 -11.85 -21.33 5.45
CA TYR A 225 -10.50 -20.96 5.01
C TYR A 225 -10.11 -19.53 5.40
N MET A 226 -11.06 -18.58 5.45
CA MET A 226 -10.79 -17.18 5.81
C MET A 226 -10.27 -17.07 7.25
N ARG A 227 -10.92 -17.79 8.18
CA ARG A 227 -10.52 -17.84 9.59
C ARG A 227 -9.12 -18.42 9.76
N ASN A 228 -8.80 -19.50 9.03
CA ASN A 228 -7.49 -20.12 9.11
C ASN A 228 -6.38 -19.22 8.57
N TYR A 229 -6.68 -18.54 7.47
CA TYR A 229 -5.79 -17.54 6.87
C TYR A 229 -5.53 -16.37 7.82
N GLU A 230 -6.57 -15.75 8.37
CA GLU A 230 -6.45 -14.65 9.33
C GLU A 230 -5.67 -15.07 10.58
N ASP A 231 -5.96 -16.26 11.15
CA ASP A 231 -5.26 -16.77 12.33
C ASP A 231 -3.76 -16.98 12.07
N ARG A 232 -3.40 -17.45 10.87
CA ARG A 232 -2.00 -17.60 10.46
C ARG A 232 -1.29 -16.25 10.38
N VAL A 233 -1.89 -15.26 9.73
CA VAL A 233 -1.32 -13.90 9.62
C VAL A 233 -1.14 -13.30 11.01
N ARG A 234 -2.18 -13.38 11.85
CA ARG A 234 -2.13 -12.92 13.24
C ARG A 234 -1.00 -13.58 14.04
N ARG A 235 -0.78 -14.89 13.89
CA ARG A 235 0.34 -15.58 14.57
C ARG A 235 1.69 -15.13 14.04
N ALA A 236 1.84 -14.95 12.73
CA ALA A 236 3.09 -14.48 12.13
C ALA A 236 3.46 -13.07 12.63
N VAL A 237 2.48 -12.17 12.70
CA VAL A 237 2.66 -10.82 13.25
C VAL A 237 3.04 -10.85 14.73
N ASN A 238 2.38 -11.72 15.53
CA ASN A 238 2.65 -11.89 16.95
C ASN A 238 3.84 -12.82 17.26
N THR A 239 4.64 -13.18 16.26
CA THR A 239 5.90 -13.88 16.46
C THR A 239 7.03 -12.86 16.45
N PRO A 240 7.83 -12.72 17.53
CA PRO A 240 8.92 -11.75 17.54
C PRO A 240 10.03 -12.17 16.57
N ASP A 241 10.76 -11.19 16.01
CA ASP A 241 12.04 -11.48 15.36
C ASP A 241 13.15 -11.80 16.39
N ALA A 242 14.37 -12.01 15.89
CA ALA A 242 15.54 -12.28 16.74
C ALA A 242 15.88 -11.13 17.71
N ASN A 243 15.36 -9.92 17.49
CA ASN A 243 15.55 -8.74 18.34
C ASN A 243 14.36 -8.51 19.30
N GLY A 244 13.34 -9.37 19.26
CA GLY A 244 12.14 -9.22 20.09
C GLY A 244 11.07 -8.29 19.49
N ASN A 245 11.22 -7.84 18.25
CA ASN A 245 10.27 -6.93 17.61
C ASN A 245 9.11 -7.70 16.96
N PHE A 246 7.90 -7.18 17.15
CA PHE A 246 6.69 -7.67 16.52
C PHE A 246 6.38 -6.86 15.26
N ALA A 247 5.61 -7.46 14.36
CA ALA A 247 5.21 -6.79 13.13
C ALA A 247 3.93 -5.96 13.36
N LEU A 248 3.64 -5.04 12.43
CA LEU A 248 2.36 -4.34 12.35
C LEU A 248 1.28 -5.22 11.68
N TRP A 249 0.02 -4.98 12.05
CA TRP A 249 -1.18 -5.55 11.42
C TRP A 249 -2.30 -4.50 11.31
#